data_AF-A0A8T4MQ69-F1
#
_entry.id   AF-A0A8T4MQ69-F1
#
_cell.length_a   1.000
_cell.length_b   1.000
_cell.length_c   1.000
_cell.angle_alpha   90.00
_cell.angle_beta   90.00
_cell.angle_gamma   90.00
#
_symmetry.space_group_name_H-M   'P 1'
#
loop_
_entity.id
_entity.type
_entity.pdbx_description
1 polymer ?
#
loop_
_entity_poly.entity_id
_entity_poly.type
_entity_poly.pdbx_seq_one_letter_code
_entity_poly.pdbx_strand_id
1 'polypeptide(L)'
;MEKQISARVELNDYANRVLGIIKIKYGLKDKSEALNKFIELYGEAFMEKEVKEDYVKEVIATVKDHYKKYSDEKMSLEELDKLCEA
;
A
#
# COMPACT_ATOMS: atom_id res chain seq x y z
N MET A 1 -20.90 0.93 8.55
CA MET A 1 -20.18 0.88 9.84
C MET A 1 -19.07 -0.14 9.70
N GLU A 2 -17.81 0.27 9.82
CA GLU A 2 -16.70 -0.67 9.91
C GLU A 2 -16.87 -1.55 11.14
N LYS A 3 -16.69 -2.86 10.96
CA LYS A 3 -16.84 -3.84 12.03
C LYS A 3 -15.55 -3.87 12.85
N GLN A 4 -15.59 -3.31 14.06
CA GLN A 4 -14.48 -3.43 14.99
C GLN A 4 -14.44 -4.84 15.58
N ILE A 5 -13.24 -5.43 15.63
CA ILE A 5 -12.98 -6.74 16.20
C ILE A 5 -12.18 -6.53 17.49
N SER A 6 -12.66 -7.10 18.59
CA SER A 6 -11.95 -7.07 19.87
C SER A 6 -11.05 -8.29 19.99
N ALA A 7 -9.77 -8.08 20.31
CA ALA A 7 -8.81 -9.12 20.59
C ALA A 7 -8.17 -8.88 21.96
N ARG A 8 -7.91 -9.96 22.71
CA ARG A 8 -7.09 -9.90 23.91
C ARG A 8 -5.63 -10.13 23.50
N VAL A 9 -4.78 -9.16 23.79
CA VAL A 9 -3.34 -9.22 23.49
C VAL A 9 -2.53 -9.05 24.77
N GLU A 10 -1.42 -9.77 24.86
CA GLU A 10 -0.44 -9.59 25.92
C GLU A 10 0.70 -8.71 25.40
N LEU A 11 0.97 -7.62 26.12
CA LEU A 11 1.98 -6.64 25.75
C LEU A 11 3.10 -6.68 26.79
N ASN A 12 4.34 -6.78 26.33
CA ASN A 12 5.49 -6.56 27.20
C ASN A 12 5.61 -5.07 27.59
N ASP A 13 6.44 -4.78 28.59
CA ASP A 13 6.60 -3.42 29.13
C ASP A 13 7.03 -2.40 28.07
N TYR A 14 7.90 -2.82 27.16
CA TYR A 14 8.37 -1.97 26.08
C TYR A 14 7.24 -1.58 25.12
N ALA A 15 6.48 -2.56 24.62
CA ALA A 15 5.34 -2.33 23.74
C ALA A 15 4.28 -1.42 24.40
N ASN A 16 4.02 -1.63 25.69
CA ASN A 16 3.10 -0.81 26.46
C ASN A 16 3.56 0.66 26.57
N ARG A 17 4.86 0.90 26.76
CA ARG A 17 5.44 2.27 26.76
C ARG A 17 5.36 2.92 25.38
N VAL A 18 5.70 2.19 24.32
CA VAL A 18 5.63 2.67 22.94
C VAL A 18 4.21 3.13 22.59
N LEU A 19 3.20 2.28 22.87
CA LEU A 19 1.79 2.65 22.64
C LEU A 19 1.36 3.86 23.47
N GLY A 20 1.87 4.00 24.69
CA GLY A 20 1.64 5.18 25.53
C GLY A 20 2.16 6.47 24.90
N ILE A 21 3.39 6.45 24.36
CA ILE A 21 3.98 7.61 23.67
C ILE A 21 3.17 7.96 22.42
N ILE A 22 2.80 6.96 21.61
CA ILE A 22 2.00 7.17 20.39
C ILE A 22 0.64 7.78 20.75
N LYS A 23 -0.02 7.25 21.78
CA LYS A 23 -1.30 7.78 22.27
C LYS A 23 -1.20 9.28 22.58
N ILE A 24 -0.18 9.69 23.35
CA ILE A 24 0.03 11.09 23.72
C ILE A 24 0.37 11.93 22.48
N LYS A 25 1.30 11.45 21.64
CA LYS A 25 1.77 12.15 20.44
C LYS A 25 0.64 12.51 19.47
N TYR A 26 -0.34 11.61 19.32
CA TYR A 26 -1.48 11.79 18.40
C TYR A 26 -2.79 12.18 19.11
N GLY A 27 -2.77 12.44 20.42
CA GLY A 27 -3.96 12.86 21.17
C GLY A 27 -5.08 11.81 21.22
N LEU A 28 -4.72 10.53 21.21
CA LEU A 28 -5.67 9.41 21.10
C LEU A 28 -6.32 9.08 22.45
N LYS A 29 -7.55 8.56 22.42
CA LYS A 29 -8.37 8.30 23.60
C LYS A 29 -7.92 7.07 24.36
N ASP A 30 -7.56 6.00 23.66
CA ASP A 30 -7.18 4.73 24.26
C ASP A 30 -6.01 4.04 23.54
N LYS A 31 -5.60 2.88 24.06
CA LYS A 31 -4.48 2.11 23.50
C LYS A 31 -4.87 1.35 22.24
N SER A 32 -6.16 1.08 22.03
CA SER A 32 -6.65 0.43 20.81
C SER A 32 -6.50 1.38 19.63
N GLU A 33 -6.87 2.65 19.82
CA GLU A 33 -6.63 3.71 18.83
C GLU A 33 -5.12 3.88 18.56
N ALA A 34 -4.28 3.87 19.60
CA ALA A 34 -2.82 3.97 19.43
C ALA A 34 -2.23 2.78 18.67
N LEU A 35 -2.74 1.57 18.92
CA LEU A 35 -2.34 0.36 18.20
C LEU A 35 -2.76 0.41 16.74
N ASN A 36 -4.02 0.80 16.45
CA ASN A 36 -4.50 0.98 15.09
C ASN A 36 -3.66 2.04 14.36
N LYS A 37 -3.36 3.16 15.03
CA LYS A 37 -2.51 4.21 14.43
C LYS A 37 -1.09 3.73 14.14
N PHE A 38 -0.52 2.91 15.03
CA PHE A 38 0.77 2.28 14.79
C PHE A 38 0.73 1.35 13.58
N ILE A 39 -0.33 0.54 13.45
CA ILE A 39 -0.52 -0.35 12.29
C ILE A 39 -0.72 0.46 11.02
N GLU A 40 -1.44 1.58 11.02
CA GLU A 40 -1.54 2.44 9.83
C GLU A 40 -0.17 2.98 9.39
N LEU A 41 0.67 3.38 10.34
CA LEU A 41 1.96 4.00 10.04
C LEU A 41 3.01 3.01 9.53
N TYR A 42 2.96 1.75 9.98
CA TYR A 42 3.99 0.76 9.70
C TYR A 42 3.48 -0.50 8.99
N GLY A 43 2.17 -0.72 8.96
CA GLY A 43 1.52 -1.91 8.40
C GLY A 43 1.63 -2.00 6.89
N GLU A 44 1.74 -0.87 6.18
CA GLU A 44 1.96 -0.88 4.72
C GLU A 44 3.27 -1.61 4.35
N ALA A 45 4.30 -1.56 5.19
CA ALA A 45 5.54 -2.29 4.95
C ALA A 45 5.40 -3.83 5.11
N PHE A 46 4.35 -4.30 5.79
CA PHE A 46 4.08 -5.72 6.03
C PHE A 46 2.95 -6.27 5.16
N MET A 47 2.16 -5.40 4.55
CA MET A 47 1.12 -5.75 3.60
C MET A 47 1.70 -5.69 2.19
N GLU A 48 1.61 -6.78 1.44
CA GLU A 48 1.71 -6.66 -0.01
C GLU A 48 0.56 -5.77 -0.48
N LYS A 49 0.82 -4.82 -1.40
CA LYS A 49 -0.26 -4.06 -2.04
C LYS A 49 -1.24 -5.07 -2.62
N GLU A 50 -2.46 -5.11 -2.11
CA GLU A 50 -3.53 -5.89 -2.70
C GLU A 50 -3.72 -5.38 -4.13
N VAL A 51 -3.19 -6.11 -5.11
CA VAL A 51 -3.42 -5.80 -6.51
C VAL A 51 -4.88 -6.13 -6.75
N LYS A 52 -5.71 -5.09 -6.96
CA LYS A 52 -7.11 -5.29 -7.33
C LYS A 52 -7.13 -6.16 -8.58
N GLU A 53 -7.78 -7.31 -8.53
CA GLU A 53 -7.88 -8.22 -9.68
C GLU A 53 -8.39 -7.51 -10.93
N ASP A 54 -9.30 -6.54 -10.74
CA ASP A 54 -9.85 -5.72 -11.82
C ASP A 54 -8.76 -4.91 -12.52
N TYR A 55 -7.81 -4.35 -11.78
CA TYR A 55 -6.68 -3.62 -12.36
C TYR A 55 -5.76 -4.53 -13.17
N VAL A 56 -5.52 -5.77 -12.68
CA VAL A 56 -4.75 -6.77 -13.43
C VAL A 56 -5.44 -7.11 -14.75
N LYS A 57 -6.77 -7.31 -14.72
CA LYS A 57 -7.58 -7.61 -15.91
C LYS A 57 -7.53 -6.46 -16.92
N GLU A 58 -7.62 -5.21 -16.46
CA GLU A 58 -7.54 -4.02 -17.31
C GLU A 58 -6.16 -3.89 -17.98
N VAL A 59 -5.07 -4.08 -17.23
CA VAL A 59 -3.71 -4.02 -17.78
C VAL A 59 -3.51 -5.12 -18.83
N ILE A 60 -3.91 -6.36 -18.53
CA ILE A 60 -3.80 -7.48 -19.48
C ILE A 60 -4.61 -7.21 -20.74
N ALA A 61 -5.84 -6.70 -20.61
CA ALA A 61 -6.70 -6.38 -21.75
C ALA A 61 -6.07 -5.29 -22.63
N THR A 62 -5.57 -4.22 -22.00
CA THR A 62 -4.92 -3.10 -22.68
C THR A 62 -3.68 -3.55 -23.46
N VAL A 63 -2.83 -4.35 -22.82
CA VAL A 63 -1.62 -4.90 -23.45
C VAL A 63 -1.99 -5.81 -24.62
N LYS A 64 -2.96 -6.70 -24.43
CA LYS A 64 -3.42 -7.62 -25.50
C LYS A 64 -3.99 -6.86 -26.70
N ASP A 65 -4.74 -5.79 -26.47
CA ASP A 65 -5.30 -4.98 -27.55
C ASP A 65 -4.25 -4.12 -28.25
N HIS A 66 -3.21 -3.68 -27.53
CA HIS A 66 -2.06 -3.03 -28.12
C HIS A 66 -1.31 -3.99 -29.08
N TYR A 67 -0.97 -5.20 -28.62
CA TYR A 67 -0.28 -6.20 -29.47
C TYR A 67 -1.12 -6.72 -30.64
N LYS A 68 -2.45 -6.61 -30.60
CA LYS A 68 -3.30 -6.91 -31.78
C LYS A 68 -3.22 -5.82 -32.85
N LYS A 69 -3.08 -4.56 -32.43
CA LYS A 69 -3.10 -3.39 -33.31
C LYS A 69 -1.72 -3.01 -33.82
N TYR A 70 -0.70 -3.26 -33.01
CA TYR A 70 0.68 -2.90 -33.27
C TYR A 70 1.54 -4.17 -33.20
N SER A 71 2.48 -4.29 -34.15
CA SER A 71 3.47 -5.38 -34.22
C SER A 71 4.44 -5.31 -33.04
N ASP A 72 5.30 -6.33 -32.86
CA ASP A 72 6.44 -6.36 -31.93
C ASP A 72 7.56 -5.37 -32.32
N GLU A 73 7.22 -4.21 -32.86
CA GLU A 73 8.17 -3.16 -33.18
C GLU A 73 8.65 -2.52 -31.88
N LYS A 74 9.93 -2.72 -31.60
CA LYS A 74 10.61 -2.13 -30.46
C LYS A 74 11.23 -0.82 -30.90
N MET A 75 11.09 0.21 -30.08
CA MET A 75 11.91 1.40 -30.24
C MET A 75 13.25 1.23 -29.53
N SER A 76 14.28 1.89 -30.05
CA SER A 76 15.58 2.01 -29.42
C SER A 76 15.56 3.00 -28.25
N LEU A 77 16.54 2.90 -27.36
CA LEU A 77 16.69 3.84 -26.23
C LEU A 77 16.93 5.27 -26.73
N GLU A 78 17.68 5.44 -27.82
CA GLU A 78 17.92 6.77 -28.44
C GLU A 78 16.64 7.42 -29.00
N GLU A 79 15.67 6.62 -29.44
CA GLU A 79 14.37 7.11 -29.90
C GLU A 79 13.45 7.47 -28.73
N LEU A 80 13.55 6.74 -27.62
CA LEU A 80 12.81 7.04 -26.39
C LEU A 80 13.28 8.36 -25.77
N ASP A 81 14.60 8.55 -25.66
CA ASP A 81 15.18 9.77 -25.09
C ASP A 81 14.74 11.02 -25.86
N LYS A 82 14.73 10.95 -27.20
CA LYS A 82 14.25 12.05 -28.07
C LYS A 82 12.77 12.42 -27.84
N LEU A 83 11.93 11.50 -27.37
CA LEU A 83 10.52 11.79 -27.07
C LEU A 83 10.32 12.42 -25.68
N CYS A 84 11.24 12.16 -24.75
CA CYS A 84 11.17 12.67 -23.38
C CYS A 84 11.93 14.00 -23.17
N GLU A 85 12.74 14.43 -24.14
CA GLU A 85 13.49 15.70 -24.12
C GLU A 85 12.70 16.92 -24.66
N ALA A 86 11.39 16.78 -24.91
CA ALA A 86 10.48 17.86 -25.30
C ALA A 86 9.76 18.49 -24.09
#